data_AF-A0A0X8HDG8-F1
#
_entry.id   AF-A0A0X8HDG8-F1
#
_cell.length_a   1.000
_cell.length_b   1.000
_cell.length_c   1.000
_cell.angle_alpha   90.00
_cell.angle_beta   90.00
_cell.angle_gamma   90.00
#
_symmetry.space_group_name_H-M   'P 1'
#
loop_
_entity.id
_entity.type
_entity.pdbx_description
1 polymer ?
#
loop_
_entity_poly.entity_id
_entity_poly.type
_entity_poly.pdbx_seq_one_letter_code
_entity_poly.pdbx_strand_id
1 'polypeptide(L)'
;MASLIEVSGLSERSFHRRFRKATGLTPMEYVHTLRLEEAKQMLEAEKTPVDAIAEAVGYEDGAFFGRLFRRKVGLTPAQYRRRFGGLRKALVG
;
A
#
# COMPACT_ATOMS: atom_id res chain seq x y z
N MET A 1 4.43 6.28 11.73
CA MET A 1 4.08 5.45 12.92
C MET A 1 4.17 6.25 14.21
N ALA A 2 5.26 6.97 14.46
CA ALA A 2 5.42 7.86 15.62
C ALA A 2 4.20 8.78 15.87
N SER A 3 3.69 9.46 14.84
CA SER A 3 2.49 10.31 14.95
C SER A 3 1.21 9.55 15.38
N LEU A 4 1.01 8.30 14.93
CA LEU A 4 -0.14 7.49 15.36
C LEU A 4 -0.05 7.08 16.84
N ILE A 5 1.17 6.82 17.31
CA ILE A 5 1.43 6.49 18.71
C ILE A 5 1.18 7.71 19.59
N GLU A 6 1.69 8.87 19.17
CA GLU A 6 1.51 10.16 19.87
C GLU A 6 0.03 10.53 20.02
N VAL A 7 -0.74 10.47 18.93
CA VAL A 7 -2.19 10.77 18.96
C VAL A 7 -2.98 9.75 19.82
N SER A 8 -2.48 8.52 19.95
CA SER A 8 -3.15 7.49 20.76
C SER A 8 -2.96 7.66 22.27
N GLY A 9 -1.98 8.46 22.71
CA GLY A 9 -1.60 8.58 24.13
C GLY A 9 -1.03 7.30 24.75
N LEU A 10 -0.68 6.30 23.94
CA LEU A 10 -0.15 5.01 24.39
C LEU A 10 1.35 4.94 24.22
N SER A 11 2.02 4.16 25.08
CA SER A 11 3.38 3.70 24.77
C SER A 11 3.37 2.81 23.52
N GLU A 12 4.47 2.84 22.75
CA GLU A 12 4.61 2.08 21.51
C GLU A 12 4.28 0.59 21.67
N ARG A 13 4.76 -0.06 22.74
CA ARG A 13 4.44 -1.46 23.06
C ARG A 13 2.94 -1.68 23.26
N SER A 14 2.27 -0.77 23.97
CA SER A 14 0.83 -0.87 24.25
C SER A 14 0.01 -0.63 22.99
N PHE A 15 0.42 0.34 22.17
CA PHE A 15 -0.16 0.60 20.86
C PHE A 15 -0.06 -0.63 19.96
N HIS A 16 1.15 -1.18 19.77
CA HIS A 16 1.37 -2.38 18.95
C HIS A 16 0.49 -3.56 19.40
N ARG A 17 0.42 -3.84 20.71
CA ARG A 17 -0.40 -4.93 21.24
C ARG A 17 -1.88 -4.71 20.98
N ARG A 18 -2.40 -3.50 21.26
CA ARG A 18 -3.81 -3.17 21.06
C ARG A 18 -4.18 -3.16 19.58
N PHE A 19 -3.33 -2.59 18.74
CA PHE A 19 -3.52 -2.55 17.29
C PHE A 19 -3.59 -3.95 16.69
N ARG A 20 -2.65 -4.83 17.07
CA ARG A 20 -2.66 -6.23 16.62
C ARG A 20 -3.88 -6.99 17.14
N LYS A 21 -4.31 -6.75 18.38
CA LYS A 21 -5.53 -7.36 18.92
C LYS A 21 -6.78 -6.94 18.13
N ALA A 22 -6.82 -5.70 17.66
CA ALA A 22 -7.97 -5.16 16.92
C ALA A 22 -7.97 -5.52 15.43
N THR A 23 -6.81 -5.54 14.78
CA THR A 23 -6.69 -5.67 13.31
C THR A 23 -6.13 -7.01 12.84
N GLY A 24 -5.56 -7.81 13.75
CA GLY A 24 -4.80 -9.02 13.43
C GLY A 24 -3.40 -8.76 12.86
N LEU A 25 -3.08 -7.52 12.48
CA LEU A 25 -1.84 -7.13 11.83
C LEU A 25 -0.97 -6.27 12.75
N THR A 26 0.34 -6.27 12.52
CA THR A 26 1.17 -5.20 13.09
C THR A 26 0.82 -3.87 12.41
N PRO A 27 1.01 -2.74 13.10
CA PRO A 27 0.77 -1.42 12.52
C PRO A 27 1.50 -1.20 11.18
N MET A 28 2.74 -1.69 11.05
CA MET A 28 3.52 -1.56 9.82
C MET A 28 2.95 -2.39 8.67
N GLU A 29 2.52 -3.63 8.94
CA GLU A 29 1.84 -4.47 7.94
C GLU A 29 0.54 -3.83 7.47
N TYR A 30 -0.20 -3.20 8.37
CA TYR A 30 -1.41 -2.47 8.04
C TYR A 30 -1.13 -1.28 7.12
N VAL A 31 -0.11 -0.47 7.45
CA VAL A 31 0.32 0.64 6.58
C VAL A 31 0.75 0.15 5.20
N HIS A 32 1.51 -0.94 5.13
CA HIS A 32 1.86 -1.55 3.84
C HIS A 32 0.63 -1.98 3.06
N THR A 33 -0.35 -2.59 3.72
CA THR A 33 -1.60 -3.02 3.07
C THR A 33 -2.33 -1.82 2.48
N LEU A 34 -2.53 -0.75 3.26
CA LEU A 34 -3.20 0.46 2.76
C LEU A 34 -2.48 1.10 1.58
N ARG A 35 -1.15 1.24 1.65
CA ARG A 35 -0.34 1.82 0.56
C ARG A 35 -0.39 0.99 -0.71
N LEU A 36 -0.42 -0.34 -0.58
CA LEU A 36 -0.53 -1.24 -1.72
C LEU A 36 -1.92 -1.18 -2.35
N GLU A 37 -2.99 -1.04 -1.56
CA GLU A 37 -4.34 -0.85 -2.10
C GLU A 37 -4.44 0.48 -2.87
N GLU A 38 -3.89 1.57 -2.34
CA GLU A 38 -3.84 2.85 -3.06
C GLU A 38 -3.05 2.73 -4.37
N ALA A 39 -1.89 2.06 -4.33
CA ALA A 39 -1.10 1.83 -5.52
C ALA A 39 -1.86 1.03 -6.59
N LYS A 40 -2.68 0.04 -6.21
CA LYS A 40 -3.54 -0.69 -7.16
C LYS A 40 -4.53 0.26 -7.84
N GLN A 41 -5.19 1.13 -7.07
CA GLN A 41 -6.15 2.08 -7.62
C GLN A 41 -5.50 3.03 -8.62
N MET A 42 -4.31 3.56 -8.29
CA MET A 42 -3.53 4.41 -9.21
C MET A 42 -3.11 3.65 -10.48
N LEU A 43 -2.66 2.41 -10.34
CA LEU A 43 -2.29 1.53 -11.46
C LEU A 43 -3.48 1.20 -12.37
N GLU A 44 -4.69 1.19 -11.83
CA GLU A 44 -5.91 0.92 -12.58
C GLU A 44 -6.46 2.16 -13.30
N ALA A 45 -6.26 3.35 -12.74
CA ALA A 45 -6.85 4.59 -13.23
C ALA A 45 -5.98 5.32 -14.26
N GLU A 46 -4.65 5.31 -14.08
CA GLU A 46 -3.74 6.25 -14.76
C GLU A 46 -2.57 5.57 -15.48
N LYS A 47 -1.90 6.34 -16.36
CA LYS A 47 -0.66 5.93 -17.02
C LYS A 47 0.61 6.38 -16.26
N THR A 48 0.46 6.95 -15.07
CA THR A 48 1.53 7.46 -14.21
C THR A 48 2.66 6.42 -14.06
N PRO A 49 3.95 6.78 -14.20
CA PRO A 49 5.05 5.81 -14.08
C PRO A 49 5.03 5.04 -12.75
N VAL A 50 5.49 3.79 -12.75
CA VAL A 50 5.47 2.94 -11.54
C VAL A 50 6.27 3.56 -10.40
N ASP A 51 7.42 4.17 -10.69
CA ASP A 51 8.27 4.81 -9.68
C ASP A 51 7.58 6.04 -9.06
N ALA A 52 6.90 6.84 -9.88
CA ALA A 52 6.09 7.97 -9.38
C ALA A 52 4.92 7.49 -8.49
N ILE A 53 4.31 6.36 -8.81
CA ILE A 53 3.29 5.74 -7.92
C ILE A 53 3.93 5.27 -6.61
N ALA A 54 5.12 4.68 -6.65
CA ALA A 54 5.82 4.23 -5.46
C ALA A 54 6.10 5.41 -4.50
N GLU A 55 6.62 6.52 -5.04
CA GLU A 55 6.86 7.76 -4.29
C GLU A 55 5.55 8.32 -3.71
N ALA A 56 4.49 8.40 -4.53
CA ALA A 56 3.19 8.93 -4.12
C ALA A 56 2.57 8.15 -2.95
N VAL A 57 2.72 6.82 -2.93
CA VAL A 57 2.25 5.99 -1.81
C VAL A 57 3.27 5.86 -0.68
N GLY A 58 4.37 6.62 -0.73
CA GLY A 58 5.33 6.80 0.36
C GLY A 58 6.45 5.76 0.42
N TYR A 59 6.87 5.21 -0.73
CA TYR A 59 8.08 4.40 -0.86
C TYR A 59 9.15 5.17 -1.66
N GLU A 60 10.24 5.52 -0.99
CA GLU A 60 11.41 6.15 -1.61
C GLU A 60 12.24 5.16 -2.45
N ASP A 61 12.23 3.88 -2.08
CA ASP A 61 12.87 2.80 -2.83
C ASP A 61 11.84 2.07 -3.70
N GLY A 62 11.83 2.39 -5.00
CA GLY A 62 10.97 1.75 -6.00
C GLY A 62 11.23 0.24 -6.15
N ALA A 63 12.46 -0.23 -5.94
CA ALA A 63 12.78 -1.65 -5.98
C ALA A 63 12.22 -2.39 -4.76
N PHE A 64 12.26 -1.78 -3.57
CA PHE A 64 11.57 -2.30 -2.39
C PHE A 64 10.06 -2.37 -2.63
N PHE A 65 9.46 -1.29 -3.12
CA PHE A 65 8.04 -1.26 -3.48
C PHE A 65 7.68 -2.40 -4.45
N GLY A 66 8.42 -2.56 -5.54
CA GLY A 66 8.17 -3.62 -6.52
C GLY A 66 8.24 -5.03 -5.93
N ARG A 67 9.22 -5.30 -5.05
CA ARG A 67 9.34 -6.59 -4.34
C ARG A 67 8.18 -6.82 -3.38
N LEU A 68 7.82 -5.79 -2.59
CA LEU A 68 6.74 -5.87 -1.62
C LEU A 68 5.37 -6.06 -2.31
N PHE A 69 5.11 -5.28 -3.37
CA PHE A 69 3.90 -5.38 -4.17
C PHE A 69 3.77 -6.77 -4.76
N ARG A 70 4.82 -7.30 -5.40
CA ARG A 70 4.80 -8.68 -5.93
C ARG A 70 4.56 -9.72 -4.84
N ARG A 71 5.17 -9.59 -3.67
CA ARG A 71 4.98 -10.53 -2.55
C ARG A 71 3.54 -10.54 -2.04
N LYS A 72 2.89 -9.38 -1.97
CA LYS A 72 1.55 -9.24 -1.38
C LYS A 72 0.41 -9.40 -2.40
N VAL A 73 0.65 -9.05 -3.67
CA VAL A 73 -0.35 -9.02 -4.74
C VAL A 73 -0.17 -10.17 -5.74
N GLY A 74 1.01 -10.80 -5.79
CA GLY A 74 1.32 -11.91 -6.70
C GLY A 74 1.78 -11.48 -8.10
N LEU A 75 1.67 -10.19 -8.44
CA LEU A 75 2.08 -9.61 -9.73
C LEU A 75 3.04 -8.44 -9.51
N THR A 76 3.91 -8.14 -10.48
CA THR A 76 4.62 -6.85 -10.45
C THR A 76 3.64 -5.70 -10.72
N PRO A 77 3.94 -4.45 -10.30
CA PRO A 77 3.09 -3.29 -10.61
C PRO A 77 2.79 -3.15 -12.11
N ALA A 78 3.80 -3.36 -12.97
CA ALA A 78 3.62 -3.30 -14.42
C ALA A 78 2.71 -4.41 -14.96
N GLN A 79 2.84 -5.65 -14.45
CA GLN A 79 1.96 -6.76 -14.80
C GLN A 79 0.53 -6.51 -14.33
N TYR A 80 0.36 -5.96 -13.12
CA TYR A 80 -0.92 -5.60 -12.55
C TYR A 80 -1.63 -4.54 -13.43
N ARG A 81 -0.93 -3.44 -13.78
CA ARG A 81 -1.45 -2.41 -14.69
C ARG A 81 -1.86 -2.99 -16.03
N ARG A 82 -1.02 -3.82 -16.65
CA ARG A 82 -1.34 -4.43 -17.95
C ARG A 82 -2.62 -5.26 -17.89
N ARG A 83 -2.88 -5.92 -16.75
CA ARG A 83 -4.04 -6.77 -16.56
C ARG A 83 -5.31 -6.01 -16.19
N PHE A 84 -5.19 -4.95 -15.37
CA PHE A 84 -6.35 -4.30 -14.74
C PHE A 84 -6.56 -2.83 -15.15
N GLY A 85 -5.57 -2.17 -15.76
CA GLY A 85 -5.63 -0.74 -16.13
C GLY A 85 -6.67 -0.38 -17.20
N GLY A 86 -7.19 -1.36 -17.95
CA GLY A 86 -8.33 -1.14 -18.85
C GLY A 86 -9.69 -1.43 -18.21
N LEU A 87 -9.72 -2.18 -17.10
CA LEU A 87 -10.94 -2.73 -16.52
C LEU A 87 -11.80 -1.65 -15.86
N ARG A 88 -11.17 -0.70 -15.16
CA ARG A 88 -11.86 0.42 -14.51
C ARG A 88 -12.50 1.38 -15.51
N LYS A 89 -11.87 1.58 -16.68
CA LYS A 89 -12.45 2.35 -17.80
C LYS A 89 -13.70 1.69 -18.39
N ALA A 90 -13.74 0.35 -18.42
CA ALA A 90 -14.86 -0.40 -19.00
C ALA A 90 -16.06 -0.57 -18.06
N LEU A 91 -15.88 -0.37 -16.75
CA LEU A 91 -16.95 -0.50 -15.74
C LEU A 91 -17.59 0.83 -15.33
N VAL A 92 -16.92 1.95 -15.60
CA VAL A 92 -17.36 3.31 -15.23
C VAL A 92 -17.62 4.18 -16.48
N GLY A 93 -17.39 3.64 -17.67
CA GLY A 93 -17.62 4.29 -18.96
C GLY A 93 -18.93 3.85 -19.61
#